data_AF-A0A4Q5YQD2-F1
#
_entry.id   AF-A0A4Q5YQD2-F1
#
_cell.length_a   1.000
_cell.length_b   1.000
_cell.length_c   1.000
_cell.angle_alpha   90.00
_cell.angle_beta   90.00
_cell.angle_gamma   90.00
#
_symmetry.space_group_name_H-M   'P 1'
#
loop_
_entity.id
_entity.type
_entity.pdbx_description
1 polymer ?
#
loop_
_entity_poly.entity_id
_entity_poly.type
_entity_poly.pdbx_seq_one_letter_code
_entity_poly.pdbx_strand_id
1 'polypeptide(L)'
;MKSIHVIFLALLSNVVFAQGVVQKNSDNKRLIYPSFTLQNPLSPGTLGTIILAGVVQEKTRLGNKPDGSAELYLGLGKPENLVGAGVTLRIYGLTNSMGEQDNAGKGSLNFHINRLLFSEKLLVDVGIENAVSWGGPEGSRSYITYKPSTYVAANYLFSFSSKTGEPFSYLSLTAGAGNGYFKQDGHSKKPGNNSFDPFFSLATPVIKTTNLIAEWNGYDVGLGVSSI
;
A
#
# COMPACT_ATOMS: atom_id res chain seq x y z
N MET A 1 5.16 16.96 21.20
CA MET A 1 5.12 15.53 21.57
C MET A 1 4.86 14.73 20.30
N LYS A 2 5.75 13.81 19.92
CA LYS A 2 5.54 12.87 18.81
C LYS A 2 4.67 11.74 19.37
N SER A 3 3.43 11.59 18.91
CA SER A 3 2.57 10.48 19.33
C SER A 3 2.84 9.28 18.44
N ILE A 4 3.13 8.14 19.07
CA ILE A 4 3.16 6.82 18.44
C ILE A 4 1.82 6.18 18.80
N HIS A 5 1.00 5.88 17.80
CA HIS A 5 -0.29 5.24 17.97
C HIS A 5 -0.20 3.81 17.46
N VAL A 6 -0.53 2.84 18.30
CA VAL A 6 -0.59 1.40 17.99
C VAL A 6 -1.85 0.85 18.66
N ILE A 7 -2.83 0.37 17.89
CA ILE A 7 -4.04 -0.29 18.40
C ILE A 7 -4.46 -1.44 17.46
N PHE A 8 -4.87 -2.58 18.05
CA PHE A 8 -5.25 -3.86 17.41
C PHE A 8 -6.76 -4.18 17.61
N LEU A 9 -7.48 -4.70 16.58
CA LEU A 9 -8.51 -5.78 16.65
C LEU A 9 -9.17 -6.11 15.26
N ALA A 10 -9.80 -7.30 15.13
CA ALA A 10 -9.84 -8.16 13.94
C ALA A 10 -11.20 -8.41 13.21
N LEU A 11 -11.10 -9.15 12.07
CA LEU A 11 -12.08 -9.94 11.27
C LEU A 11 -12.63 -9.33 9.95
N LEU A 12 -11.98 -9.66 8.81
CA LEU A 12 -12.51 -9.99 7.45
C LEU A 12 -11.33 -10.06 6.45
N SER A 13 -11.57 -10.57 5.23
CA SER A 13 -10.64 -11.33 4.34
C SER A 13 -9.27 -10.75 3.96
N ASN A 14 -8.90 -9.53 4.32
CA ASN A 14 -7.52 -9.04 4.41
C ASN A 14 -7.55 -7.85 5.39
N VAL A 15 -6.75 -7.84 6.45
CA VAL A 15 -6.72 -6.71 7.40
C VAL A 15 -5.38 -6.01 7.32
N VAL A 16 -5.39 -4.73 6.98
CA VAL A 16 -4.20 -3.87 6.90
C VAL A 16 -4.20 -2.93 8.08
N PHE A 17 -3.40 -3.28 9.07
CA PHE A 17 -3.19 -2.48 10.26
C PHE A 17 -2.13 -1.42 9.98
N ALA A 18 -2.55 -0.16 10.07
CA ALA A 18 -1.75 1.05 9.95
C ALA A 18 -1.12 1.34 8.57
N GLN A 19 -1.87 2.06 7.72
CA GLN A 19 -1.24 3.05 6.84
C GLN A 19 -1.84 4.40 7.22
N GLY A 20 -1.02 5.31 7.76
CA GLY A 20 -1.44 6.66 8.07
C GLY A 20 -1.06 7.58 6.91
N VAL A 21 -2.00 8.00 6.07
CA VAL A 21 -1.72 9.03 5.06
C VAL A 21 -1.74 10.39 5.76
N VAL A 22 -0.59 11.07 5.78
CA VAL A 22 -0.49 12.42 6.33
C VAL A 22 -0.87 13.42 5.24
N GLN A 23 -2.01 14.09 5.40
CA GLN A 23 -2.48 15.16 4.52
C GLN A 23 -2.73 16.42 5.33
N LYS A 24 -2.56 17.62 4.74
CA LYS A 24 -2.88 18.87 5.45
C LYS A 24 -4.31 19.29 5.09
N ASN A 25 -5.05 19.78 6.09
CA ASN A 25 -6.31 20.48 5.82
C ASN A 25 -6.06 21.99 5.62
N SER A 26 -7.08 22.69 5.13
CA SER A 26 -7.28 24.16 5.07
C SER A 26 -6.69 24.93 6.26
N ASP A 27 -6.75 24.36 7.47
CA ASP A 27 -6.27 24.99 8.71
C ASP A 27 -4.80 24.65 9.06
N ASN A 28 -4.03 24.13 8.10
CA ASN A 28 -2.62 23.74 8.27
C ASN A 28 -2.37 22.62 9.31
N LYS A 29 -3.44 21.94 9.78
CA LYS A 29 -3.34 20.74 10.63
C LYS A 29 -3.04 19.50 9.79
N ARG A 30 -2.05 18.71 10.22
CA ARG A 30 -1.78 17.38 9.67
C ARG A 30 -2.89 16.43 10.12
N LEU A 31 -3.75 16.02 9.19
CA LEU A 31 -4.71 14.94 9.40
C LEU A 31 -4.04 13.63 9.03
N ILE A 32 -4.21 12.64 9.90
CA ILE A 32 -3.82 11.25 9.63
C ILE A 32 -5.09 10.57 9.15
N TYR A 33 -5.07 10.08 7.92
CA TYR A 33 -6.14 9.24 7.38
C TYR A 33 -5.73 7.78 7.57
N PRO A 34 -6.69 6.88 7.86
CA PRO A 34 -6.47 5.46 7.65
C PRO A 34 -6.13 5.18 6.18
N SER A 35 -5.57 4.02 5.88
CA SER A 35 -5.11 3.67 4.54
C SER A 35 -6.22 3.78 3.51
N PHE A 36 -5.86 4.11 2.26
CA PHE A 36 -6.76 4.03 1.11
C PHE A 36 -6.58 2.75 0.29
N THR A 37 -5.50 2.00 0.51
CA THR A 37 -5.18 0.76 -0.19
C THR A 37 -4.84 -0.35 0.79
N LEU A 38 -4.93 -1.60 0.35
CA LEU A 38 -4.49 -2.74 1.17
C LEU A 38 -3.06 -3.15 0.79
N GLN A 39 -2.85 -3.43 -0.49
CA GLN A 39 -1.57 -3.90 -1.06
C GLN A 39 -1.12 -3.02 -2.22
N ASN A 40 -2.06 -2.35 -2.92
CA ASN A 40 -1.70 -1.43 -4.00
C ASN A 40 -0.83 -0.28 -3.47
N PRO A 41 0.22 0.11 -4.21
CA PRO A 41 1.17 1.10 -3.75
C PRO A 41 0.52 2.49 -3.72
N LEU A 42 0.53 3.11 -2.55
CA LEU A 42 0.12 4.50 -2.37
C LEU A 42 0.65 5.02 -1.04
N SER A 43 1.44 6.09 -1.06
CA SER A 43 1.81 6.85 0.14
C SER A 43 2.39 8.21 -0.28
N PRO A 44 2.07 9.34 0.36
CA PRO A 44 2.74 10.60 0.05
C PRO A 44 4.17 10.65 0.61
N GLY A 45 5.12 11.07 -0.24
CA GLY A 45 6.53 11.25 0.11
C GLY A 45 6.82 12.51 0.91
N THR A 46 6.13 12.72 2.02
CA THR A 46 6.25 13.94 2.82
C THR A 46 7.43 13.86 3.80
N LEU A 47 8.28 14.89 3.86
CA LEU A 47 9.46 14.92 4.71
C LEU A 47 9.12 14.74 6.19
N GLY A 48 9.79 13.78 6.82
CA GLY A 48 9.63 13.48 8.24
C GLY A 48 8.41 12.59 8.54
N THR A 49 7.76 12.06 7.50
CA THR A 49 6.77 10.99 7.65
C THR A 49 7.49 9.68 7.94
N ILE A 50 7.04 8.99 8.99
CA ILE A 50 7.43 7.63 9.33
C ILE A 50 6.13 6.86 9.52
N ILE A 51 5.94 5.75 8.79
CA ILE A 51 4.77 4.87 8.96
C ILE A 51 5.28 3.48 9.30
N LEU A 52 4.65 2.87 10.30
CA LEU A 52 4.78 1.45 10.60
C LEU A 52 3.46 0.79 10.24
N ALA A 53 3.51 -0.24 9.42
CA ALA A 53 2.35 -1.00 8.97
C ALA A 53 2.51 -2.49 9.26
N GLY A 54 1.39 -3.17 9.45
CA GLY A 54 1.30 -4.62 9.49
C GLY A 54 0.10 -5.08 8.67
N VAL A 55 0.27 -6.09 7.83
CA VAL A 55 -0.81 -6.68 7.06
C VAL A 55 -0.97 -8.12 7.47
N VAL A 56 -2.21 -8.58 7.64
CA VAL A 56 -2.55 -9.98 7.79
C VAL A 56 -3.56 -10.34 6.71
N GLN A 57 -3.28 -11.40 5.96
CA GLN A 57 -4.12 -11.89 4.89
C GLN A 57 -4.49 -13.35 5.12
N GLU A 58 -5.72 -13.72 4.77
CA GLU A 58 -6.17 -15.11 4.89
C GLU A 58 -5.50 -16.02 3.85
N LYS A 59 -5.15 -15.46 2.68
CA LYS A 59 -4.47 -16.17 1.60
C LYS A 59 -3.44 -15.27 0.97
N THR A 60 -2.22 -15.79 0.79
CA THR A 60 -1.17 -15.14 0.01
C THR A 60 -1.46 -15.20 -1.48
N ARG A 61 -0.93 -14.23 -2.23
CA ARG A 61 -0.89 -14.31 -3.69
C ARG A 61 -0.15 -15.59 -4.11
N LEU A 62 -0.75 -16.40 -4.98
CA LEU A 62 -0.27 -17.74 -5.39
C LEU A 62 -0.28 -18.81 -4.28
N GLY A 63 -0.76 -18.49 -3.07
CA GLY A 63 -0.85 -19.41 -1.94
C GLY A 63 -2.28 -19.55 -1.42
N ASN A 64 -2.47 -20.47 -0.47
CA ASN A 64 -3.78 -20.77 0.12
C ASN A 64 -3.76 -20.78 1.65
N LYS A 65 -2.71 -20.23 2.25
CA LYS A 65 -2.51 -20.16 3.69
C LYS A 65 -2.47 -18.71 4.16
N PRO A 66 -2.90 -18.44 5.41
CA PRO A 66 -2.74 -17.14 6.02
C PRO A 66 -1.27 -16.75 6.12
N ASP A 67 -1.00 -15.46 5.94
CA ASP A 67 0.32 -14.87 6.12
C ASP A 67 0.20 -13.42 6.61
N GLY A 68 1.32 -12.85 7.03
CA GLY A 68 1.43 -11.45 7.31
C GLY A 68 2.71 -10.81 6.80
N SER A 69 2.68 -9.48 6.73
CA SER A 69 3.83 -8.64 6.44
C SER A 69 3.90 -7.48 7.41
N ALA A 70 5.09 -6.91 7.57
CA ALA A 70 5.31 -5.65 8.27
C ALA A 70 6.07 -4.69 7.37
N GLU A 71 5.80 -3.40 7.53
CA GLU A 71 6.41 -2.36 6.71
C GLU A 71 6.88 -1.19 7.57
N LEU A 72 8.02 -0.63 7.18
CA LEU A 72 8.51 0.66 7.62
C LEU A 72 8.63 1.57 6.41
N TYR A 73 7.93 2.69 6.46
CA TYR A 73 7.96 3.72 5.42
C TYR A 73 8.66 4.98 5.91
N LEU A 74 9.45 5.59 5.03
CA LEU A 74 10.06 6.90 5.24
C LEU A 74 9.71 7.83 4.08
N GLY A 75 9.15 9.00 4.39
CA GLY A 75 8.83 10.05 3.42
C GLY A 75 9.86 11.19 3.41
N LEU A 76 10.18 11.68 2.21
CA LEU A 76 11.17 12.72 1.93
C LEU A 76 10.59 13.73 0.93
N GLY A 77 10.52 15.01 1.30
CA GLY A 77 10.13 16.09 0.39
C GLY A 77 8.83 16.79 0.76
N LYS A 78 8.19 17.42 -0.22
CA LYS A 78 6.97 18.22 -0.07
C LYS A 78 6.07 17.99 -1.28
N PRO A 79 5.34 16.86 -1.33
CA PRO A 79 4.54 16.50 -2.49
C PRO A 79 3.49 17.56 -2.83
N GLU A 80 3.04 18.37 -1.87
CA GLU A 80 2.10 19.47 -2.06
C GLU A 80 2.68 20.67 -2.84
N ASN A 81 4.01 20.85 -2.83
CA ASN A 81 4.66 22.00 -3.46
C ASN A 81 5.55 21.62 -4.65
N LEU A 82 6.26 20.48 -4.56
CA LEU A 82 7.24 20.05 -5.55
C LEU A 82 7.06 18.57 -5.86
N VAL A 83 7.88 17.72 -5.24
CA VAL A 83 7.82 16.27 -5.32
C VAL A 83 8.09 15.72 -3.92
N GLY A 84 7.43 14.62 -3.62
CA GLY A 84 7.76 13.71 -2.53
C GLY A 84 8.47 12.49 -3.08
N ALA A 85 9.29 11.87 -2.25
CA ALA A 85 9.88 10.58 -2.46
C ALA A 85 9.64 9.72 -1.22
N GLY A 86 9.58 8.42 -1.39
CA GLY A 86 9.47 7.51 -0.26
C GLY A 86 10.23 6.22 -0.46
N VAL A 87 10.60 5.64 0.68
CA VAL A 87 11.28 4.36 0.78
C VAL A 87 10.46 3.48 1.71
N THR A 88 10.15 2.26 1.26
CA THR A 88 9.47 1.26 2.09
C THR A 88 10.40 0.07 2.27
N LEU A 89 10.67 -0.28 3.52
CA LEU A 89 11.19 -1.58 3.91
C LEU A 89 10.00 -2.49 4.23
N ARG A 90 9.88 -3.62 3.54
CA ARG A 90 8.82 -4.61 3.78
C ARG A 90 9.42 -5.95 4.17
N ILE A 91 8.87 -6.57 5.19
CA ILE A 91 9.17 -7.93 5.64
C ILE A 91 7.93 -8.79 5.42
N TYR A 92 8.09 -9.96 4.82
CA TYR A 92 7.02 -10.90 4.49
C TYR A 92 7.14 -12.19 5.30
N GLY A 93 6.11 -13.04 5.26
CA GLY A 93 6.18 -14.39 5.82
C GLY A 93 6.02 -14.43 7.33
N LEU A 94 5.44 -13.41 7.95
CA LEU A 94 5.43 -13.28 9.41
C LEU A 94 4.66 -14.38 10.14
N THR A 95 3.81 -15.15 9.45
CA THR A 95 2.96 -16.15 10.11
C THR A 95 3.01 -17.53 9.44
N ASN A 96 3.93 -17.78 8.50
CA ASN A 96 4.03 -19.06 7.80
C ASN A 96 5.47 -19.59 7.74
N SER A 97 5.65 -20.79 7.16
CA SER A 97 6.97 -21.43 6.98
C SER A 97 7.93 -20.66 6.06
N MET A 98 7.49 -19.56 5.46
CA MET A 98 8.36 -18.66 4.69
C MET A 98 9.05 -17.59 5.57
N GLY A 99 8.77 -17.56 6.88
CA GLY A 99 9.45 -16.75 7.90
C GLY A 99 10.26 -17.56 8.91
N GLU A 100 10.81 -18.71 8.51
CA GLU A 100 11.65 -19.58 9.36
C GLU A 100 12.96 -18.89 9.83
N GLN A 101 13.46 -19.34 10.98
CA GLN A 101 14.41 -18.63 11.88
C GLN A 101 15.82 -18.33 11.35
N ASP A 102 16.23 -18.87 10.19
CA ASP A 102 17.65 -18.91 9.77
C ASP A 102 18.05 -17.88 8.69
N ASN A 103 17.17 -16.94 8.38
CA ASN A 103 17.47 -15.74 7.61
C ASN A 103 16.66 -14.57 8.19
N ALA A 104 17.01 -13.32 7.92
CA ALA A 104 16.30 -12.13 8.45
C ALA A 104 14.86 -11.97 7.88
N GLY A 105 14.15 -13.07 7.66
CA GLY A 105 12.91 -13.16 6.90
C GLY A 105 13.12 -12.90 5.41
N LYS A 106 12.01 -12.96 4.67
CA LYS A 106 11.93 -12.44 3.30
C LYS A 106 11.60 -10.96 3.36
N GLY A 107 12.16 -10.18 2.44
CA GLY A 107 11.86 -8.76 2.43
C GLY A 107 12.22 -8.05 1.14
N SER A 108 11.87 -6.77 1.10
CA SER A 108 12.16 -5.89 -0.02
C SER A 108 12.33 -4.43 0.39
N LEU A 109 13.03 -3.69 -0.48
CA LEU A 109 13.04 -2.24 -0.50
C LEU A 109 12.30 -1.75 -1.75
N ASN A 110 11.36 -0.83 -1.52
CA ASN A 110 10.58 -0.18 -2.56
C ASN A 110 10.90 1.32 -2.57
N PHE A 111 10.85 1.91 -3.76
CA PHE A 111 11.11 3.33 -3.96
C PHE A 111 10.02 3.93 -4.83
N HIS A 112 9.60 5.14 -4.50
CA HIS A 112 8.62 5.85 -5.31
C HIS A 112 8.77 7.36 -5.18
N ILE A 113 8.21 8.08 -6.14
CA ILE A 113 8.10 9.53 -6.14
C ILE A 113 6.65 9.92 -6.45
N ASN A 114 6.18 10.99 -5.81
CA ASN A 114 4.83 11.50 -6.03
C ASN A 114 4.72 13.01 -5.99
N ARG A 115 3.55 13.47 -6.42
CA ARG A 115 3.11 14.84 -6.30
C ARG A 115 1.62 14.91 -5.97
N LEU A 116 1.28 15.81 -5.05
CA LEU A 116 -0.09 16.22 -4.76
C LEU A 116 -0.47 17.38 -5.67
N LEU A 117 -1.64 17.27 -6.30
CA LEU A 117 -2.21 18.19 -7.27
C LEU A 117 -3.65 18.53 -6.86
N PHE A 118 -4.23 19.52 -7.53
CA PHE A 118 -5.65 19.93 -7.36
C PHE A 118 -6.04 20.18 -5.89
N SER A 119 -5.29 21.07 -5.23
CA SER A 119 -5.50 21.38 -3.81
C SER A 119 -5.48 20.13 -2.92
N GLU A 120 -4.45 19.30 -3.13
CA GLU A 120 -4.21 18.05 -2.41
C GLU A 120 -5.23 16.92 -2.67
N LYS A 121 -6.16 17.07 -3.62
CA LYS A 121 -7.16 16.03 -3.91
C LYS A 121 -6.66 14.89 -4.80
N LEU A 122 -5.59 15.11 -5.56
CA LEU A 122 -5.01 14.11 -6.45
C LEU A 122 -3.56 13.84 -6.06
N LEU A 123 -3.24 12.61 -5.68
CA LEU A 123 -1.87 12.13 -5.55
C LEU A 123 -1.51 11.36 -6.82
N VAL A 124 -0.45 11.76 -7.54
CA VAL A 124 0.11 10.98 -8.65
C VAL A 124 1.43 10.40 -8.18
N ASP A 125 1.64 9.11 -8.42
CA ASP A 125 2.77 8.34 -7.90
C ASP A 125 3.37 7.44 -8.98
N VAL A 126 4.69 7.34 -9.00
CA VAL A 126 5.43 6.37 -9.83
C VAL A 126 6.50 5.73 -8.98
N GLY A 127 6.68 4.42 -9.14
CA GLY A 127 7.58 3.69 -8.27
C GLY A 127 8.05 2.35 -8.78
N ILE A 128 8.91 1.74 -7.97
CA ILE A 128 9.52 0.44 -8.16
C ILE A 128 9.30 -0.36 -6.87
N GLU A 129 8.45 -1.37 -6.96
CA GLU A 129 8.31 -2.41 -5.95
C GLU A 129 9.42 -3.46 -6.12
N ASN A 130 9.93 -4.00 -5.02
CA ASN A 130 10.99 -5.00 -4.99
C ASN A 130 12.26 -4.57 -5.75
N ALA A 131 12.63 -3.30 -5.67
CA ALA A 131 13.84 -2.79 -6.28
C ALA A 131 15.08 -3.51 -5.73
N VAL A 132 15.06 -3.82 -4.44
CA VAL A 132 15.93 -4.80 -3.79
C VAL A 132 15.04 -5.81 -3.08
N SER A 133 15.33 -7.11 -3.21
CA SER A 133 14.58 -8.16 -2.53
C SER A 133 15.51 -9.28 -2.05
N TRP A 134 15.13 -9.97 -0.97
CA TRP A 134 15.91 -11.09 -0.41
C TRP A 134 15.00 -12.19 0.15
N GLY A 135 15.58 -13.38 0.33
CA GLY A 135 14.87 -14.56 0.87
C GLY A 135 13.89 -15.22 -0.10
N GLY A 136 13.83 -14.78 -1.37
CA GLY A 136 13.01 -15.41 -2.40
C GLY A 136 13.64 -16.72 -2.94
N PRO A 137 12.88 -17.78 -3.23
CA PRO A 137 13.43 -19.00 -3.81
C PRO A 137 13.78 -18.77 -5.28
N GLU A 138 15.07 -18.92 -5.64
CA GLU A 138 15.51 -18.98 -7.03
C GLU A 138 14.72 -20.08 -7.78
N GLY A 139 14.14 -19.75 -8.94
CA GLY A 139 13.44 -20.73 -9.79
C GLY A 139 12.00 -21.11 -9.40
N SER A 140 11.42 -20.55 -8.33
CA SER A 140 10.02 -20.84 -7.95
C SER A 140 8.99 -19.95 -8.67
N ARG A 141 7.70 -20.34 -8.69
CA ARG A 141 6.60 -19.46 -9.16
C ARG A 141 6.52 -18.15 -8.38
N SER A 142 7.00 -18.13 -7.13
CA SER A 142 7.11 -16.91 -6.32
C SER A 142 8.17 -15.94 -6.82
N TYR A 143 9.07 -16.35 -7.73
CA TYR A 143 10.13 -15.50 -8.29
C TYR A 143 9.59 -14.24 -8.99
N ILE A 144 8.38 -14.28 -9.56
CA ILE A 144 7.74 -13.10 -10.17
C ILE A 144 7.42 -12.03 -9.11
N THR A 145 7.05 -12.44 -7.90
CA THR A 145 6.78 -11.54 -6.77
C THR A 145 8.04 -10.83 -6.28
N TYR A 146 9.23 -11.40 -6.50
CA TYR A 146 10.50 -10.85 -6.01
C TYR A 146 11.28 -10.04 -7.06
N LYS A 147 10.79 -9.95 -8.30
CA LYS A 147 11.41 -9.13 -9.34
C LYS A 147 11.09 -7.64 -9.17
N PRO A 148 12.04 -6.75 -9.49
CA PRO A 148 11.75 -5.32 -9.60
C PRO A 148 10.57 -5.09 -10.52
N SER A 149 9.55 -4.39 -10.01
CA SER A 149 8.28 -4.15 -10.68
C SER A 149 7.97 -2.67 -10.65
N THR A 150 7.82 -2.06 -11.82
CA THR A 150 7.54 -0.63 -11.97
C THR A 150 6.05 -0.38 -12.09
N TYR A 151 5.58 0.76 -11.58
CA TYR A 151 4.19 1.16 -11.69
C TYR A 151 4.01 2.68 -11.83
N VAL A 152 2.81 3.05 -12.28
CA VAL A 152 2.24 4.40 -12.15
C VAL A 152 0.86 4.27 -11.50
N ALA A 153 0.55 5.19 -10.60
CA ALA A 153 -0.71 5.24 -9.89
C ALA A 153 -1.19 6.69 -9.71
N ALA A 154 -2.50 6.82 -9.53
CA ALA A 154 -3.13 8.05 -9.10
C ALA A 154 -4.18 7.73 -8.04
N ASN A 155 -4.30 8.59 -7.04
CA ASN A 155 -5.36 8.56 -6.06
C ASN A 155 -6.13 9.88 -6.06
N TYR A 156 -7.45 9.82 -6.18
CA TYR A 156 -8.31 10.98 -6.09
C TYR A 156 -9.29 10.88 -4.92
N LEU A 157 -9.40 11.96 -4.15
CA LEU A 157 -10.29 12.05 -2.99
C LEU A 157 -11.55 12.86 -3.33
N PHE A 158 -12.69 12.17 -3.41
CA PHE A 158 -14.01 12.76 -3.52
C PHE A 158 -14.55 13.05 -2.11
N SER A 159 -14.55 14.32 -1.69
CA SER A 159 -15.14 14.73 -0.42
C SER A 159 -16.62 15.03 -0.56
N PHE A 160 -17.45 14.41 0.29
CA PHE A 160 -18.90 14.63 0.33
C PHE A 160 -19.35 15.42 1.58
N SER A 161 -18.50 15.45 2.61
CA SER A 161 -18.70 16.25 3.83
C SER A 161 -17.49 17.16 4.06
N SER A 162 -17.73 18.30 4.71
CA SER A 162 -16.66 19.18 5.21
C SER A 162 -15.96 18.61 6.45
N LYS A 163 -16.59 17.63 7.13
CA LYS A 163 -16.05 16.98 8.31
C LYS A 163 -15.39 15.65 7.93
N THR A 164 -14.07 15.67 7.89
CA THR A 164 -13.26 14.48 7.65
C THR A 164 -13.47 13.44 8.75
N GLY A 165 -13.71 12.18 8.35
CA GLY A 165 -13.85 11.04 9.26
C GLY A 165 -15.28 10.76 9.73
N GLU A 166 -16.27 11.55 9.33
CA GLU A 166 -17.65 11.07 9.45
C GLU A 166 -17.85 9.85 8.52
N PRO A 167 -18.71 8.88 8.88
CA PRO A 167 -19.03 7.76 8.01
C PRO A 167 -19.42 8.25 6.62
N PHE A 168 -18.79 7.69 5.58
CA PHE A 168 -18.99 8.03 4.17
C PHE A 168 -18.70 9.50 3.82
N SER A 169 -17.91 10.22 4.64
CA SER A 169 -17.54 11.62 4.37
C SER A 169 -16.69 11.82 3.11
N TYR A 170 -16.03 10.76 2.63
CA TYR A 170 -15.31 10.77 1.37
C TYR A 170 -15.31 9.40 0.68
N LEU A 171 -15.02 9.41 -0.61
CA LEU A 171 -14.59 8.25 -1.38
C LEU A 171 -13.19 8.51 -1.92
N SER A 172 -12.27 7.60 -1.68
CA SER A 172 -10.92 7.59 -2.22
C SER A 172 -10.85 6.56 -3.33
N LEU A 173 -10.44 6.98 -4.52
CA LEU A 173 -10.25 6.11 -5.68
C LEU A 173 -8.76 6.09 -6.03
N THR A 174 -8.12 4.94 -5.86
CA THR A 174 -6.78 4.67 -6.36
C THR A 174 -6.89 3.86 -7.64
N ALA A 175 -6.17 4.25 -8.68
CA ALA A 175 -6.06 3.47 -9.92
C ALA A 175 -4.64 3.58 -10.46
N GLY A 176 -4.15 2.50 -11.04
CA GLY A 176 -2.81 2.46 -11.60
C GLY A 176 -2.60 1.27 -12.51
N ALA A 177 -1.38 1.17 -13.02
CA ALA A 177 -0.93 0.03 -13.78
C ALA A 177 0.54 -0.23 -13.50
N GLY A 178 0.93 -1.49 -13.53
CA GLY A 178 2.32 -1.90 -13.33
C GLY A 178 2.64 -3.23 -13.99
N ASN A 179 3.92 -3.58 -14.03
CA ASN A 179 4.39 -4.87 -14.53
C ASN A 179 4.73 -5.84 -13.38
N GLY A 180 5.27 -7.02 -13.71
CA GLY A 180 5.78 -7.98 -12.71
C GLY A 180 4.76 -8.35 -11.62
N TYR A 181 4.95 -7.80 -10.42
CA TYR A 181 4.09 -7.97 -9.26
C TYR A 181 2.60 -7.71 -9.54
N PHE A 182 2.26 -6.76 -10.44
CA PHE A 182 0.88 -6.36 -10.71
C PHE A 182 0.16 -7.25 -11.74
N LYS A 183 0.80 -8.30 -12.25
CA LYS A 183 0.27 -9.04 -13.39
C LYS A 183 -0.95 -9.90 -13.10
N GLN A 184 -1.85 -10.02 -14.07
CA GLN A 184 -2.97 -10.97 -14.02
C GLN A 184 -2.52 -12.42 -14.16
N ASP A 185 -3.18 -13.32 -13.41
CA ASP A 185 -2.87 -14.75 -13.52
C ASP A 185 -3.11 -15.25 -14.95
N GLY A 186 -2.21 -16.12 -15.43
CA GLY A 186 -2.21 -16.62 -16.80
C GLY A 186 -1.36 -15.82 -17.81
N HIS A 187 -1.09 -14.53 -17.59
CA HIS A 187 -0.18 -13.73 -18.46
C HIS A 187 1.30 -13.88 -18.10
N SER A 188 1.59 -14.40 -16.91
CA SER A 188 2.93 -14.73 -16.39
C SER A 188 3.66 -15.84 -17.17
N LYS A 189 2.98 -16.51 -18.12
CA LYS A 189 3.49 -17.71 -18.81
C LYS A 189 4.16 -17.45 -20.16
N LYS A 190 4.12 -16.22 -20.70
CA LYS A 190 4.75 -15.91 -22.01
C LYS A 190 6.04 -15.10 -21.84
N PRO A 191 7.21 -15.65 -22.20
CA PRO A 191 8.46 -14.88 -22.28
C PRO A 191 8.26 -13.66 -23.21
N GLY A 192 8.74 -12.49 -22.80
CA GLY A 192 8.69 -11.27 -23.61
C GLY A 192 7.44 -10.39 -23.45
N ASN A 193 6.45 -10.79 -22.65
CA ASN A 193 5.30 -9.92 -22.40
C ASN A 193 5.66 -8.90 -21.31
N ASN A 194 6.08 -7.69 -21.69
CA ASN A 194 6.38 -6.58 -20.77
C ASN A 194 5.14 -5.69 -20.51
N SER A 195 3.94 -6.29 -20.58
CA SER A 195 2.67 -5.62 -20.41
C SER A 195 2.50 -5.05 -18.99
N PHE A 196 1.89 -3.88 -18.92
CA PHE A 196 1.36 -3.29 -17.70
C PHE A 196 -0.06 -3.78 -17.51
N ASP A 197 -0.37 -4.27 -16.30
CA ASP A 197 -1.70 -4.70 -15.91
C ASP A 197 -2.30 -3.71 -14.91
N PRO A 198 -3.62 -3.47 -14.97
CA PRO A 198 -4.27 -2.48 -14.13
C PRO A 198 -4.55 -3.00 -12.72
N PHE A 199 -4.50 -2.08 -11.76
CA PHE A 199 -4.95 -2.26 -10.39
C PHE A 199 -5.79 -1.04 -9.95
N PHE A 200 -6.67 -1.24 -8.98
CA PHE A 200 -7.46 -0.16 -8.41
C PHE A 200 -7.91 -0.47 -6.98
N SER A 201 -8.20 0.58 -6.20
CA SER A 201 -8.73 0.48 -4.85
C SER A 201 -9.78 1.56 -4.62
N LEU A 202 -10.80 1.23 -3.85
CA LEU A 202 -11.82 2.13 -3.35
C LEU A 202 -11.77 2.11 -1.83
N ALA A 203 -11.74 3.27 -1.20
CA ALA A 203 -11.78 3.39 0.25
C ALA A 203 -12.74 4.46 0.72
N THR A 204 -13.47 4.20 1.80
CA THR A 204 -14.39 5.15 2.42
C THR A 204 -14.38 4.97 3.93
N PRO A 205 -14.49 6.06 4.72
CA PRO A 205 -14.50 5.95 6.17
C PRO A 205 -15.81 5.32 6.62
N VAL A 206 -15.75 4.31 7.47
CA VAL A 206 -16.94 3.73 8.12
C VAL A 206 -17.12 4.25 9.54
N ILE A 207 -16.01 4.64 10.17
CA ILE A 207 -15.94 5.42 11.41
C ILE A 207 -14.72 6.34 11.32
N LYS A 208 -14.58 7.26 12.29
CA LYS A 208 -13.54 8.31 12.29
C LYS A 208 -12.12 7.81 12.09
N THR A 209 -11.81 6.64 12.59
CA THR A 209 -10.47 6.05 12.59
C THR A 209 -10.35 4.88 11.65
N THR A 210 -11.36 4.57 10.83
CA THR A 210 -11.36 3.33 10.03
C THR A 210 -11.94 3.53 8.65
N ASN A 211 -11.18 3.10 7.64
CA ASN A 211 -11.66 2.94 6.28
C ASN A 211 -12.06 1.50 6.01
N LEU A 212 -13.17 1.32 5.29
CA LEU A 212 -13.44 0.11 4.53
C LEU A 212 -12.79 0.25 3.16
N ILE A 213 -12.13 -0.81 2.70
CA ILE A 213 -11.35 -0.82 1.47
C ILE A 213 -11.76 -2.03 0.62
N ALA A 214 -12.01 -1.78 -0.65
CA ALA A 214 -12.14 -2.80 -1.68
C ALA A 214 -11.05 -2.58 -2.72
N GLU A 215 -10.33 -3.65 -3.08
CA GLU A 215 -9.13 -3.55 -3.90
C GLU A 215 -9.07 -4.66 -4.94
N TRP A 216 -8.66 -4.31 -6.15
CA TRP A 216 -8.18 -5.23 -7.17
C TRP A 216 -6.68 -4.98 -7.37
N ASN A 217 -5.85 -5.98 -7.06
CA ASN A 217 -4.39 -5.86 -7.13
C ASN A 217 -3.80 -6.45 -8.43
N GLY A 218 -4.64 -6.57 -9.47
CA GLY A 218 -4.28 -7.24 -10.70
C GLY A 218 -4.36 -8.76 -10.63
N TYR A 219 -4.63 -9.39 -9.49
CA TYR A 219 -4.72 -10.85 -9.39
C TYR A 219 -5.98 -11.29 -8.63
N ASP A 220 -6.21 -10.73 -7.44
CA ASP A 220 -7.37 -11.01 -6.60
C ASP A 220 -8.14 -9.73 -6.27
N VAL A 221 -9.40 -9.91 -5.89
CA VAL A 221 -10.18 -8.89 -5.17
C VAL A 221 -9.96 -9.07 -3.68
N GLY A 222 -9.46 -8.03 -3.02
CA GLY A 222 -9.37 -7.92 -1.57
C GLY A 222 -10.46 -7.03 -1.00
N LEU A 223 -11.06 -7.44 0.12
CA LEU A 223 -11.88 -6.59 0.98
C LEU A 223 -11.20 -6.50 2.34
N GLY A 224 -11.17 -5.31 2.92
CA GLY A 224 -10.44 -5.11 4.15
C GLY A 224 -10.77 -3.82 4.85
N VAL A 225 -10.16 -3.65 6.02
CA VAL A 225 -10.24 -2.42 6.80
C VAL A 225 -8.85 -1.90 7.10
N SER A 226 -8.75 -0.58 7.22
CA SER A 226 -7.56 0.06 7.76
C SER A 226 -7.95 0.99 8.88
N SER A 227 -7.18 0.94 9.98
CA SER A 227 -7.42 1.74 11.18
C SER A 227 -6.14 2.40 11.70
N ILE A 228 -6.29 3.53 12.38
CA ILE A 228 -5.22 4.31 13.05
C ILE A 228 -5.52 4.57 14.52
#